data_AF-A0A5C8MU44-F1
#
_entry.id   AF-A0A5C8MU44-F1
#
_cell.length_a   1.000
_cell.length_b   1.000
_cell.length_c   1.000
_cell.angle_alpha   90.00
_cell.angle_beta   90.00
_cell.angle_gamma   90.00
#
_symmetry.space_group_name_H-M   'P 1'
#
loop_
_entity.id
_entity.type
_entity.pdbx_description
1 polymer ?
#
loop_
_entity_poly.entity_id
_entity_poly.type
_entity_poly.pdbx_seq_one_letter_code
_entity_poly.pdbx_strand_id
1 'polypeptide(L)'
;MSKLNDSARLKVKRDTFFLPDPNGGVYFRNNSSSFRMKGKTIYQWIEKLMPMFNGEHTLGELTKGLSAPYRNRVYEIAEILYRNGFVRDVNQDRPHQLDSKILKKYASQIEFIESFVDSGAFRFQVYRQSKVLAVGSGPFLVSLVSALIESGLPKFHVLITDSMPTNRQRLKELAEHARKTDSEVAIEEISLHRGAGESSWREVVQPFEWILYVSQEGNVEELRALHAVCREEKKGFLPAISLQQVGLAGPLVHPDSEGCWESAWRRIHRSVLREDRLVQAFSATAGAMLANVIVFELFKKVTGVTKSEQRNQFFLLDLETLEGDWHSFIPHPLATTERVTAELIQDLDSRLKQNASRDDSSRLFHYFSQLTSAESGIFHIWEERNLNQLPLSQCCVQAVNPLSEGPAELLPEVVCAGLTHEEARREAGLAGIESYVSGMIDLLVNTEKEVGVVTPQEFIGVGAGETMAEG
;
A
#
# COMPACT_ATOMS: atom_id res chain seq x y z
N MET A 1 -14.33 4.09 -28.13
CA MET A 1 -12.88 4.14 -28.35
C MET A 1 -12.62 4.44 -29.82
N SER A 2 -11.84 5.48 -30.13
CA SER A 2 -11.63 5.99 -31.49
C SER A 2 -10.64 5.14 -32.28
N LYS A 3 -10.84 5.04 -33.60
CA LYS A 3 -9.78 4.58 -34.52
C LYS A 3 -8.58 5.53 -34.44
N LEU A 4 -7.38 4.99 -34.61
CA LEU A 4 -6.17 5.81 -34.71
C LEU A 4 -6.24 6.66 -35.98
N ASN A 5 -5.87 7.93 -35.89
CA ASN A 5 -5.86 8.86 -37.02
C ASN A 5 -4.44 9.20 -37.44
N ASP A 6 -4.30 9.93 -38.55
CA ASP A 6 -2.99 10.31 -39.11
C ASP A 6 -2.13 11.13 -38.15
N SER A 7 -2.74 11.88 -37.22
CA SER A 7 -2.00 12.65 -36.23
C SER A 7 -1.38 11.81 -35.12
N ALA A 8 -1.88 10.59 -34.86
CA ALA A 8 -1.47 9.75 -33.73
C ALA A 8 0.05 9.50 -33.69
N ARG A 9 0.65 9.66 -32.50
CA ARG A 9 2.09 9.47 -32.25
C ARG A 9 2.25 8.28 -31.32
N LEU A 10 2.59 7.14 -31.88
CA LEU A 10 2.67 5.91 -31.09
C LEU A 10 4.03 5.78 -30.40
N LYS A 11 3.99 5.49 -29.11
CA LYS A 11 5.16 5.11 -28.30
C LYS A 11 4.95 3.70 -27.73
N VAL A 12 5.90 2.80 -27.98
CA VAL A 12 5.94 1.46 -27.40
C VAL A 12 6.17 1.56 -25.89
N LYS A 13 5.40 0.81 -25.10
CA LYS A 13 5.66 0.68 -23.67
C LYS A 13 6.94 -0.13 -23.43
N ARG A 14 7.80 0.34 -22.53
CA ARG A 14 9.10 -0.29 -22.26
C ARG A 14 9.03 -1.75 -21.81
N ASP A 15 7.92 -2.18 -21.22
CA ASP A 15 7.69 -3.56 -20.79
C ASP A 15 7.18 -4.48 -21.92
N THR A 16 7.17 -4.00 -23.16
CA THR A 16 6.76 -4.78 -24.34
C THR A 16 7.84 -5.74 -24.79
N PHE A 17 7.53 -7.03 -24.76
CA PHE A 17 8.33 -8.09 -25.37
C PHE A 17 7.55 -8.74 -26.52
N PHE A 18 8.25 -9.07 -27.60
CA PHE A 18 7.69 -9.81 -28.72
C PHE A 18 8.64 -10.89 -29.21
N LEU A 19 8.09 -12.05 -29.55
CA LEU A 19 8.84 -13.24 -29.97
C LEU A 19 8.17 -13.86 -31.22
N PRO A 20 8.95 -14.37 -32.18
CA PRO A 20 8.37 -15.10 -33.31
C PRO A 20 7.69 -16.38 -32.83
N ASP A 21 6.48 -16.66 -33.34
CA ASP A 21 5.75 -17.91 -33.05
C ASP A 21 6.17 -19.00 -34.06
N PRO A 22 6.58 -20.21 -33.62
CA PRO A 22 6.93 -21.33 -34.50
C PRO A 22 5.83 -21.71 -35.51
N ASN A 23 4.55 -21.48 -35.18
CA ASN A 23 3.42 -21.78 -36.05
C ASN A 23 3.10 -20.65 -37.06
N GLY A 24 3.94 -19.61 -37.11
CA GLY A 24 3.76 -18.43 -37.94
C GLY A 24 3.00 -17.33 -37.21
N GLY A 25 3.68 -16.22 -36.92
CA GLY A 25 3.09 -15.08 -36.21
C GLY A 25 4.07 -14.44 -35.23
N VAL A 26 3.53 -13.65 -34.30
CA VAL A 26 4.27 -13.02 -33.20
C VAL A 26 3.49 -13.16 -31.90
N TYR A 27 4.17 -13.62 -30.85
CA TYR A 27 3.66 -13.59 -29.48
C TYR A 27 4.12 -12.31 -28.79
N PHE A 28 3.18 -11.59 -28.20
CA PHE A 28 3.41 -10.37 -27.43
C PHE A 28 3.13 -10.61 -25.96
N ARG A 29 3.97 -10.04 -25.08
CA ARG A 29 3.78 -10.04 -23.63
C ARG A 29 4.24 -8.71 -23.04
N ASN A 30 3.46 -8.17 -22.12
CA ASN A 30 3.86 -7.10 -21.22
C ASN A 30 3.51 -7.48 -19.77
N ASN A 31 3.64 -6.56 -18.81
CA ASN A 31 3.35 -6.85 -17.40
C ASN A 31 1.85 -7.04 -17.10
N SER A 32 0.97 -6.67 -18.04
CA SER A 32 -0.49 -6.69 -17.83
C SER A 32 -1.21 -7.76 -18.66
N SER A 33 -0.65 -8.18 -19.79
CA SER A 33 -1.35 -9.03 -20.76
C SER A 33 -0.39 -9.73 -21.72
N SER A 34 -0.92 -10.71 -22.45
CA SER A 34 -0.25 -11.31 -23.60
C SER A 34 -1.25 -11.63 -24.70
N PHE A 35 -0.79 -11.60 -25.96
CA PHE A 35 -1.62 -11.98 -27.11
C PHE A 35 -0.76 -12.50 -28.27
N ARG A 36 -1.41 -13.14 -29.26
CA ARG A 36 -0.75 -13.64 -30.48
C ARG A 36 -1.31 -12.95 -31.71
N MET A 37 -0.41 -12.48 -32.57
CA MET A 37 -0.74 -11.95 -33.89
C MET A 37 -0.37 -12.98 -34.96
N LYS A 38 -1.38 -13.49 -35.68
CA LYS A 38 -1.19 -14.51 -36.73
C LYS A 38 -0.79 -13.87 -38.07
N GLY A 39 0.09 -14.53 -38.80
CA GLY A 39 0.46 -14.14 -40.16
C GLY A 39 1.93 -14.44 -40.48
N LYS A 40 2.20 -15.04 -41.65
CA LYS A 40 3.56 -15.50 -42.00
C LYS A 40 4.59 -14.37 -42.11
N THR A 41 4.16 -13.16 -42.47
CA THR A 41 5.06 -12.00 -42.65
C THR A 41 4.98 -10.99 -41.50
N ILE A 42 4.15 -11.23 -40.49
CA ILE A 42 3.87 -10.21 -39.47
C ILE A 42 5.09 -9.87 -38.61
N TYR A 43 5.96 -10.84 -38.35
CA TYR A 43 7.21 -10.61 -37.62
C TYR A 43 8.08 -9.53 -38.29
N GLN A 44 8.23 -9.57 -39.61
CA GLN A 44 9.00 -8.58 -40.37
C GLN A 44 8.38 -7.18 -40.31
N TRP A 45 7.06 -7.09 -40.21
CA TRP A 45 6.38 -5.82 -39.99
C TRP A 45 6.67 -5.26 -38.60
N ILE A 46 6.54 -6.10 -37.56
CA ILE A 46 6.79 -5.70 -36.18
C ILE A 46 8.25 -5.24 -35.99
N GLU A 47 9.22 -5.97 -36.55
CA GLU A 47 10.64 -5.62 -36.49
C GLU A 47 10.93 -4.22 -37.07
N LYS A 48 10.19 -3.81 -38.11
CA LYS A 48 10.33 -2.48 -38.73
C LYS A 48 9.54 -1.38 -38.02
N LEU A 49 8.35 -1.70 -37.52
CA LEU A 49 7.44 -0.71 -36.93
C LEU A 49 7.80 -0.37 -35.47
N MET A 50 8.21 -1.37 -34.68
CA MET A 50 8.50 -1.18 -33.26
C MET A 50 9.54 -0.08 -32.98
N PRO A 51 10.69 0.00 -33.70
CA PRO A 51 11.65 1.09 -33.51
C PRO A 51 11.11 2.47 -33.88
N MET A 52 10.15 2.53 -34.80
CA MET A 52 9.56 3.79 -35.28
C MET A 52 8.44 4.30 -34.37
N PHE A 53 7.85 3.42 -33.54
CA PHE A 53 6.87 3.78 -32.53
C PHE A 53 7.58 4.27 -31.26
N ASN A 54 8.31 5.38 -31.39
CA ASN A 54 9.07 6.03 -30.32
C ASN A 54 8.39 7.31 -29.77
N GLY A 55 7.22 7.68 -30.30
CA GLY A 55 6.49 8.91 -29.97
C GLY A 55 6.89 10.15 -30.77
N GLU A 56 7.94 10.10 -31.60
CA GLU A 56 8.46 11.26 -32.33
C GLU A 56 7.85 11.44 -33.72
N HIS A 57 7.21 10.41 -34.27
CA HIS A 57 6.61 10.41 -35.60
C HIS A 57 5.10 10.17 -35.54
N THR A 58 4.36 10.86 -36.40
CA THR A 58 2.93 10.59 -36.59
C THR A 58 2.71 9.39 -37.51
N LEU A 59 1.58 8.69 -37.38
CA LEU A 59 1.22 7.62 -38.32
C LEU A 59 1.11 8.13 -39.77
N GLY A 60 0.67 9.37 -39.97
CA GLY A 60 0.65 10.01 -41.28
C GLY A 60 2.05 10.18 -41.88
N GLU A 61 3.04 10.60 -41.08
CA GLU A 61 4.44 10.69 -41.50
C GLU A 61 5.02 9.32 -41.84
N LEU A 62 4.81 8.31 -40.99
CA LEU A 62 5.34 6.96 -41.18
C LEU A 62 4.75 6.24 -42.41
N THR A 63 3.54 6.63 -42.82
CA THR A 63 2.85 6.02 -43.96
C THR A 63 2.89 6.88 -45.24
N LYS A 64 3.57 8.03 -45.20
CA LYS A 64 3.70 8.93 -46.34
C LYS A 64 4.41 8.25 -47.50
N GLY A 65 3.76 8.23 -48.68
CA GLY A 65 4.31 7.62 -49.89
C GLY A 65 4.08 6.11 -50.02
N LEU A 66 3.48 5.44 -49.03
CA LEU A 66 3.09 4.04 -49.15
C LEU A 66 1.81 3.90 -49.99
N SER A 67 1.68 2.79 -50.72
CA SER A 67 0.43 2.43 -51.39
C SER A 67 -0.68 2.13 -50.36
N ALA A 68 -1.95 2.28 -50.77
CA ALA A 68 -3.09 2.10 -49.88
C ALA A 68 -3.09 0.75 -49.11
N PRO A 69 -2.76 -0.41 -49.73
CA PRO A 69 -2.67 -1.68 -49.01
C PRO A 69 -1.62 -1.68 -47.88
N TYR A 70 -0.43 -1.14 -48.13
CA TYR A 70 0.64 -1.08 -47.12
C TYR A 70 0.32 -0.10 -46.00
N ARG A 71 -0.23 1.08 -46.34
CA ARG A 71 -0.72 2.03 -45.34
C ARG A 71 -1.77 1.38 -44.44
N ASN A 72 -2.80 0.78 -45.02
CA ASN A 72 -3.86 0.13 -44.24
C ASN A 72 -3.32 -0.96 -43.31
N ARG A 73 -2.30 -1.70 -43.74
CA ARG A 73 -1.65 -2.72 -42.90
C ARG A 73 -0.92 -2.12 -41.70
N VAL A 74 -0.23 -0.98 -41.86
CA VAL A 74 0.41 -0.28 -40.73
C VAL A 74 -0.63 0.17 -39.71
N TYR A 75 -1.75 0.76 -40.16
CA TYR A 75 -2.84 1.17 -39.27
C TYR A 75 -3.47 -0.02 -38.54
N GLU A 76 -3.71 -1.13 -39.22
CA GLU A 76 -4.25 -2.35 -38.60
C GLU A 76 -3.33 -2.86 -37.48
N ILE A 77 -2.02 -2.93 -37.73
CA ILE A 77 -1.03 -3.37 -36.73
C ILE A 77 -0.99 -2.40 -35.54
N ALA A 78 -0.93 -1.10 -35.83
CA ALA A 78 -0.95 -0.04 -34.84
C ALA A 78 -2.20 -0.11 -33.94
N GLU A 79 -3.39 -0.29 -34.54
CA GLU A 79 -4.65 -0.42 -33.81
C GLU A 79 -4.67 -1.67 -32.93
N ILE A 80 -4.17 -2.82 -33.41
CA ILE A 80 -4.09 -4.03 -32.57
C ILE A 80 -3.16 -3.80 -31.38
N LEU A 81 -1.98 -3.24 -31.59
CA LEU A 81 -1.04 -2.95 -30.50
C LEU A 81 -1.62 -1.94 -29.50
N TYR A 82 -2.31 -0.91 -29.98
CA TYR A 82 -2.93 0.12 -29.15
C TYR A 82 -4.07 -0.47 -28.30
N ARG A 83 -4.96 -1.25 -28.92
CA ARG A 83 -6.10 -1.88 -28.23
C ARG A 83 -5.68 -2.90 -27.17
N ASN A 84 -4.55 -3.57 -27.38
CA ASN A 84 -3.98 -4.51 -26.41
C ASN A 84 -3.02 -3.84 -25.41
N GLY A 85 -2.83 -2.52 -25.47
CA GLY A 85 -2.05 -1.76 -24.47
C GLY A 85 -0.53 -1.87 -24.61
N PHE A 86 -0.01 -2.21 -25.79
CA PHE A 86 1.44 -2.34 -26.06
C PHE A 86 2.07 -1.05 -26.60
N VAL A 87 1.25 -0.19 -27.21
CA VAL A 87 1.63 1.17 -27.61
C VAL A 87 0.63 2.16 -27.04
N ARG A 88 1.08 3.38 -26.78
CA ARG A 88 0.26 4.53 -26.35
C ARG A 88 0.35 5.64 -27.37
N ASP A 89 -0.71 6.44 -27.50
CA ASP A 89 -0.71 7.66 -28.32
C ASP A 89 -0.31 8.85 -27.46
N VAL A 90 0.90 9.37 -27.67
CA VAL A 90 1.47 10.44 -26.82
C VAL A 90 0.91 11.83 -27.14
N ASN A 91 0.14 11.99 -28.22
CA ASN A 91 -0.53 13.29 -28.47
C ASN A 91 -1.61 13.63 -27.43
N GLN A 92 -2.12 12.61 -26.73
CA GLN A 92 -3.12 12.78 -25.70
C GLN A 92 -2.49 13.15 -24.34
N ASP A 93 -1.15 13.18 -24.25
CA ASP A 93 -0.46 13.54 -23.03
C ASP A 93 -0.67 15.03 -22.70
N ARG A 94 -0.88 15.29 -21.41
CA ARG A 94 -0.95 16.65 -20.88
C ARG A 94 0.40 17.36 -21.05
N PRO A 95 0.40 18.64 -21.43
CA PRO A 95 1.64 19.39 -21.59
C PRO A 95 2.36 19.56 -20.26
N HIS A 96 3.69 19.62 -20.30
CA HIS A 96 4.56 19.87 -19.16
C HIS A 96 5.61 20.93 -19.50
N GLN A 97 6.31 21.41 -18.48
CA GLN A 97 7.31 22.48 -18.53
C GLN A 97 8.72 21.99 -18.12
N LEU A 98 8.89 20.68 -17.91
CA LEU A 98 10.20 20.09 -17.57
C LEU A 98 11.25 20.32 -18.66
N ASP A 99 12.42 20.76 -18.23
CA ASP A 99 13.60 20.92 -19.09
C ASP A 99 14.07 19.58 -19.67
N SER A 100 14.62 19.63 -20.89
CA SER A 100 15.15 18.45 -21.59
C SER A 100 16.24 17.69 -20.80
N LYS A 101 17.03 18.40 -19.98
CA LYS A 101 18.03 17.79 -19.09
C LYS A 101 17.37 16.95 -17.99
N ILE A 102 16.30 17.47 -17.39
CA ILE A 102 15.52 16.77 -16.34
C ILE A 102 14.82 15.55 -16.93
N LEU A 103 14.21 15.69 -18.11
CA LEU A 103 13.59 14.56 -18.83
C LEU A 103 14.58 13.42 -19.07
N LYS A 104 15.81 13.74 -19.49
CA LYS A 104 16.87 12.74 -19.71
C LYS A 104 17.36 12.12 -18.41
N LYS A 105 17.58 12.92 -17.36
CA LYS A 105 18.06 12.45 -16.06
C LYS A 105 17.07 11.50 -15.40
N TYR A 106 15.77 11.81 -15.46
CA TYR A 106 14.70 11.05 -14.80
C TYR A 106 13.84 10.26 -15.80
N ALA A 107 14.41 9.90 -16.96
CA ALA A 107 13.70 9.17 -18.00
C ALA A 107 13.13 7.84 -17.49
N SER A 108 13.84 7.15 -16.59
CA SER A 108 13.37 5.89 -16.01
C SER A 108 12.16 6.06 -15.09
N GLN A 109 12.13 7.12 -14.28
CA GLN A 109 11.01 7.46 -13.40
C GLN A 109 9.77 7.84 -14.22
N ILE A 110 9.96 8.67 -15.25
CA ILE A 110 8.88 9.05 -16.17
C ILE A 110 8.34 7.81 -16.88
N GLU A 111 9.21 6.95 -17.40
CA GLU A 111 8.80 5.72 -18.09
C GLU A 111 8.09 4.75 -17.16
N PHE A 112 8.48 4.67 -15.89
CA PHE A 112 7.73 3.92 -14.89
C PHE A 112 6.29 4.42 -14.79
N ILE A 113 6.07 5.74 -14.67
CA ILE A 113 4.72 6.32 -14.63
C ILE A 113 3.95 5.95 -15.89
N GLU A 114 4.57 6.10 -17.07
CA GLU A 114 3.95 5.82 -18.37
C GLU A 114 3.55 4.35 -18.58
N SER A 115 4.17 3.42 -17.87
CA SER A 115 3.78 2.01 -17.93
C SER A 115 2.39 1.76 -17.33
N PHE A 116 1.99 2.58 -16.34
CA PHE A 116 0.73 2.44 -15.61
C PHE A 116 -0.33 3.48 -15.98
N VAL A 117 0.07 4.74 -16.19
CA VAL A 117 -0.84 5.87 -16.44
C VAL A 117 -0.33 6.77 -17.57
N ASP A 118 -1.22 7.61 -18.11
CA ASP A 118 -0.91 8.57 -19.17
C ASP A 118 -0.09 9.78 -18.67
N SER A 119 0.40 10.62 -19.59
CA SER A 119 1.00 11.91 -19.25
C SER A 119 2.15 11.84 -18.22
N GLY A 120 3.06 10.86 -18.37
CA GLY A 120 4.08 10.57 -17.35
C GLY A 120 4.96 11.77 -16.99
N ALA A 121 5.40 12.56 -17.97
CA ALA A 121 6.21 13.75 -17.73
C ALA A 121 5.45 14.86 -16.97
N PHE A 122 4.16 15.07 -17.27
CA PHE A 122 3.32 16.01 -16.52
C PHE A 122 3.12 15.53 -15.07
N ARG A 123 2.83 14.25 -14.86
CA ARG A 123 2.67 13.68 -13.51
C ARG A 123 3.97 13.72 -12.71
N PHE A 124 5.11 13.48 -13.37
CA PHE A 124 6.42 13.65 -12.76
C PHE A 124 6.69 15.11 -12.38
N GLN A 125 6.25 16.08 -13.20
CA GLN A 125 6.31 17.49 -12.83
C GLN A 125 5.48 17.79 -11.57
N VAL A 126 4.27 17.25 -11.47
CA VAL A 126 3.43 17.39 -10.25
C VAL A 126 4.16 16.82 -9.03
N TYR A 127 4.81 15.66 -9.17
CA TYR A 127 5.66 15.11 -8.12
C TYR A 127 6.78 16.06 -7.70
N ARG A 128 7.52 16.61 -8.66
CA ARG A 128 8.60 17.58 -8.38
C ARG A 128 8.14 18.86 -7.69
N GLN A 129 6.86 19.20 -7.81
CA GLN A 129 6.24 20.40 -7.22
C GLN A 129 5.59 20.13 -5.85
N SER A 130 5.59 18.89 -5.39
CA SER A 130 4.96 18.50 -4.13
C SER A 130 5.70 19.06 -2.92
N LYS A 131 4.95 19.50 -1.90
CA LYS A 131 5.53 20.06 -0.68
C LYS A 131 5.74 18.97 0.36
N VAL A 132 7.00 18.57 0.53
CA VAL A 132 7.38 17.47 1.43
C VAL A 132 8.18 17.96 2.63
N LEU A 133 7.84 17.43 3.80
CA LEU A 133 8.63 17.52 5.02
C LEU A 133 9.17 16.14 5.40
N ALA A 134 10.50 16.02 5.52
CA ALA A 134 11.18 14.85 6.03
C ALA A 134 11.54 15.06 7.52
N VAL A 135 11.03 14.20 8.40
CA VAL A 135 11.19 14.28 9.84
C VAL A 135 11.94 13.05 10.34
N GLY A 136 12.92 13.21 11.21
CA GLY A 136 13.60 12.11 11.88
C GLY A 136 14.99 12.49 12.36
N SER A 137 15.84 11.49 12.58
CA SER A 137 17.24 11.72 12.97
C SER A 137 18.16 10.57 12.55
N GLY A 138 19.46 10.79 12.70
CA GLY A 138 20.50 9.77 12.50
C GLY A 138 20.72 9.37 11.03
N PRO A 139 21.32 8.19 10.80
CA PRO A 139 21.60 7.69 9.46
C PRO A 139 20.32 7.38 8.67
N PHE A 140 19.21 7.06 9.34
CA PHE A 140 17.94 6.79 8.67
C PHE A 140 17.40 8.04 7.97
N LEU A 141 17.46 9.21 8.63
CA LEU A 141 17.10 10.48 7.98
C LEU A 141 18.00 10.80 6.78
N VAL A 142 19.31 10.53 6.89
CA VAL A 142 20.25 10.72 5.76
C VAL A 142 19.83 9.86 4.56
N SER A 143 19.44 8.60 4.81
CA SER A 143 18.93 7.71 3.77
C SER A 143 17.62 8.19 3.16
N LEU A 144 16.69 8.71 3.98
CA LEU A 144 15.45 9.32 3.50
C LEU A 144 15.72 10.50 2.57
N VAL A 145 16.63 11.39 2.96
CA VAL A 145 17.04 12.53 2.13
C VAL A 145 17.66 12.06 0.81
N SER A 146 18.51 11.03 0.83
CA SER A 146 19.08 10.45 -0.40
C SER A 146 17.98 9.90 -1.31
N ALA A 147 17.04 9.13 -0.77
CA ALA A 147 15.93 8.54 -1.51
C ALA A 147 15.03 9.61 -2.15
N LEU A 148 14.71 10.70 -1.43
CA LEU A 148 13.92 11.82 -1.97
C LEU A 148 14.62 12.48 -3.18
N ILE A 149 15.93 12.74 -3.08
CA ILE A 149 16.72 13.29 -4.18
C ILE A 149 16.75 12.34 -5.39
N GLU A 150 17.01 11.05 -5.15
CA GLU A 150 17.13 10.02 -6.20
C GLU A 150 15.80 9.75 -6.91
N SER A 151 14.69 9.84 -6.19
CA SER A 151 13.34 9.78 -6.76
C SER A 151 13.03 10.97 -7.68
N GLY A 152 13.81 12.05 -7.56
CA GLY A 152 13.69 13.24 -8.37
C GLY A 152 12.89 14.37 -7.75
N LEU A 153 12.65 14.37 -6.43
CA LEU A 153 12.07 15.50 -5.72
C LEU A 153 13.16 16.56 -5.44
N PRO A 154 13.10 17.74 -6.06
CA PRO A 154 14.19 18.71 -5.95
C PRO A 154 14.11 19.55 -4.67
N LYS A 155 12.91 19.88 -4.19
CA LYS A 155 12.71 20.84 -3.09
C LYS A 155 11.89 20.22 -1.99
N PHE A 156 12.47 20.15 -0.79
CA PHE A 156 11.79 19.66 0.41
C PHE A 156 12.48 20.20 1.66
N HIS A 157 11.77 20.12 2.78
CA HIS A 157 12.29 20.57 4.07
C HIS A 157 12.66 19.37 4.93
N VAL A 158 13.62 19.56 5.82
CA VAL A 158 14.09 18.56 6.76
C VAL A 158 13.96 19.10 8.18
N LEU A 159 13.36 18.30 9.06
CA LEU A 159 13.31 18.56 10.49
C LEU A 159 14.09 17.45 11.20
N ILE A 160 15.19 17.85 11.82
CA ILE A 160 16.07 16.93 12.56
C ILE A 160 15.58 16.88 14.00
N THR A 161 15.15 15.71 14.47
CA THR A 161 14.76 15.48 15.86
C THR A 161 15.99 15.27 16.75
N ASP A 162 15.84 15.50 18.05
CA ASP A 162 16.94 15.42 19.03
C ASP A 162 17.22 13.98 19.51
N SER A 163 16.58 12.94 18.94
CA SER A 163 16.73 11.54 19.37
C SER A 163 18.17 11.03 19.22
N MET A 164 18.82 11.33 18.10
CA MET A 164 20.22 10.95 17.88
C MET A 164 20.99 11.91 16.95
N PRO A 165 22.33 11.96 17.03
CA PRO A 165 23.14 12.84 16.18
C PRO A 165 22.96 12.54 14.69
N THR A 166 22.63 13.58 13.93
CA THR A 166 22.50 13.50 12.47
C THR A 166 23.71 14.13 11.79
N ASN A 167 24.30 13.45 10.81
CA ASN A 167 25.42 14.01 10.03
C ASN A 167 24.92 15.08 9.04
N ARG A 168 24.82 16.32 9.52
CA ARG A 168 24.40 17.48 8.72
C ARG A 168 25.34 17.78 7.55
N GLN A 169 26.64 17.49 7.70
CA GLN A 169 27.61 17.66 6.62
C GLN A 169 27.29 16.72 5.45
N ARG A 170 26.91 15.47 5.76
CA ARG A 170 26.49 14.50 4.73
C ARG A 170 25.26 14.96 3.98
N LEU A 171 24.28 15.58 4.64
CA LEU A 171 23.09 16.14 3.98
C LEU A 171 23.47 17.24 2.96
N LYS A 172 24.41 18.12 3.33
CA LYS A 172 24.93 19.16 2.43
C LYS A 172 25.65 18.56 1.21
N GLU A 173 26.50 17.55 1.43
CA GLU A 173 27.19 16.84 0.34
C GLU A 173 26.22 16.19 -0.65
N LEU A 174 25.15 15.56 -0.15
CA LEU A 174 24.11 14.96 -1.00
C LEU A 174 23.44 16.03 -1.87
N ALA A 175 23.06 17.16 -1.28
CA ALA A 175 22.46 18.28 -2.01
C ALA A 175 23.42 18.87 -3.06
N GLU A 176 24.68 19.10 -2.71
CA GLU A 176 25.71 19.63 -3.61
C GLU A 176 26.01 18.67 -4.77
N HIS A 177 26.09 17.37 -4.50
CA HIS A 177 26.29 16.35 -5.53
C HIS A 177 25.11 16.33 -6.49
N ALA A 178 23.88 16.32 -5.98
CA ALA A 178 22.66 16.29 -6.79
C ALA A 178 22.52 17.54 -7.67
N ARG A 179 22.87 18.72 -7.15
CA ARG A 179 22.86 20.00 -7.89
C ARG A 179 23.71 20.00 -9.16
N LYS A 180 24.71 19.12 -9.26
CA LYS A 180 25.51 18.97 -10.49
C LYS A 180 24.68 18.47 -11.67
N THR A 181 23.62 17.70 -11.40
CA THR A 181 22.74 17.11 -12.43
C THR A 181 21.33 17.69 -12.43
N ASP A 182 20.87 18.25 -11.32
CA ASP A 182 19.57 18.89 -11.16
C ASP A 182 19.72 20.17 -10.33
N SER A 183 19.80 21.33 -11.01
CA SER A 183 20.04 22.62 -10.36
C SER A 183 18.89 23.10 -9.47
N GLU A 184 17.72 22.46 -9.52
CA GLU A 184 16.58 22.83 -8.68
C GLU A 184 16.70 22.28 -7.25
N VAL A 185 17.67 21.39 -6.99
CA VAL A 185 17.81 20.72 -5.70
C VAL A 185 18.12 21.70 -4.57
N ALA A 186 17.18 21.84 -3.65
CA ALA A 186 17.27 22.66 -2.45
C ALA A 186 16.68 21.92 -1.24
N ILE A 187 17.50 21.79 -0.19
CA ILE A 187 17.13 21.16 1.07
C ILE A 187 17.20 22.23 2.14
N GLU A 188 16.08 22.50 2.79
CA GLU A 188 15.97 23.51 3.83
C GLU A 188 15.75 22.84 5.18
N GLU A 189 16.65 23.10 6.13
CA GLU A 189 16.50 22.61 7.49
C GLU A 189 15.59 23.56 8.27
N ILE A 190 14.54 23.03 8.90
CA ILE A 190 13.68 23.75 9.83
C ILE A 190 13.89 23.22 11.25
N SER A 191 13.67 24.08 12.24
CA SER A 191 13.84 23.75 13.65
C SER A 191 12.52 23.91 14.39
N LEU A 192 12.24 22.98 15.30
CA LEU A 192 11.19 23.17 16.31
C LEU A 192 11.73 24.12 17.38
N HIS A 193 10.95 25.15 17.74
CA HIS A 193 11.25 25.92 18.93
C HIS A 193 11.05 25.03 20.17
N ARG A 194 12.13 24.76 20.92
CA ARG A 194 12.11 23.89 22.11
C ARG A 194 11.09 24.41 23.14
N GLY A 195 10.19 23.53 23.58
CA GLY A 195 9.27 23.78 24.70
C GLY A 195 7.78 23.83 24.37
N ALA A 196 7.39 23.62 23.11
CA ALA A 196 5.98 23.65 22.70
C ALA A 196 5.50 22.23 22.34
N GLY A 197 4.39 21.80 22.96
CA GLY A 197 3.75 20.51 22.71
C GLY A 197 3.12 20.40 21.32
N GLU A 198 1.91 19.83 21.22
CA GLU A 198 1.19 19.61 19.94
C GLU A 198 1.07 20.86 19.05
N SER A 199 1.01 22.05 19.64
CA SER A 199 0.93 23.32 18.91
C SER A 199 2.14 23.58 18.00
N SER A 200 3.32 23.08 18.37
CA SER A 200 4.56 23.23 17.59
C SER A 200 4.54 22.40 16.31
N TRP A 201 4.04 21.16 16.40
CA TRP A 201 3.91 20.28 15.25
C TRP A 201 2.95 20.83 14.20
N ARG A 202 1.84 21.43 14.65
CA ARG A 202 0.83 21.99 13.76
C ARG A 202 1.41 23.09 12.86
N GLU A 203 2.12 24.05 13.45
CA GLU A 203 2.77 25.15 12.71
C GLU A 203 3.78 24.63 11.68
N VAL A 204 4.54 23.60 12.05
CA VAL A 204 5.53 22.96 11.19
C VAL A 204 4.89 22.19 10.04
N VAL A 205 3.81 21.45 10.29
CA VAL A 205 3.19 20.55 9.30
C VAL A 205 2.29 21.31 8.32
N GLN A 206 1.67 22.41 8.74
CA GLN A 206 0.69 23.17 7.95
C GLN A 206 1.13 23.55 6.52
N PRO A 207 2.39 24.00 6.27
CA PRO A 207 2.82 24.42 4.93
C PRO A 207 2.97 23.29 3.91
N PHE A 208 3.00 22.04 4.38
CA PHE A 208 3.34 20.87 3.58
C PHE A 208 2.11 20.07 3.17
N GLU A 209 2.27 19.20 2.18
CA GLU A 209 1.24 18.26 1.71
C GLU A 209 1.53 16.85 2.21
N TRP A 210 2.81 16.49 2.27
CA TRP A 210 3.28 15.16 2.62
C TRP A 210 4.34 15.23 3.72
N ILE A 211 4.14 14.44 4.77
CA ILE A 211 5.05 14.33 5.90
C ILE A 211 5.59 12.91 5.93
N LEU A 212 6.91 12.77 5.78
CA LEU A 212 7.60 11.50 5.88
C LEU A 212 8.34 11.47 7.22
N TYR A 213 8.09 10.45 8.01
CA TYR A 213 8.69 10.28 9.33
C TYR A 213 9.58 9.06 9.37
N VAL A 214 10.83 9.19 9.82
CA VAL A 214 11.73 8.06 10.03
C VAL A 214 12.29 8.01 11.44
N SER A 215 12.26 6.83 12.06
CA SER A 215 12.81 6.63 13.41
C SER A 215 13.55 5.31 13.53
N GLN A 216 14.81 5.38 13.94
CA GLN A 216 15.63 4.21 14.24
C GLN A 216 15.31 3.62 15.62
N GLU A 217 14.89 4.44 16.58
CA GLU A 217 14.61 4.02 17.96
C GLU A 217 13.15 3.61 18.17
N GLY A 218 12.33 3.68 17.12
CA GLY A 218 10.92 3.31 17.19
C GLY A 218 10.13 4.18 18.15
N ASN A 219 10.32 5.51 18.12
CA ASN A 219 9.62 6.45 19.01
C ASN A 219 8.12 6.55 18.66
N VAL A 220 7.34 5.58 19.18
CA VAL A 220 5.90 5.42 18.94
C VAL A 220 5.10 6.65 19.42
N GLU A 221 5.50 7.29 20.52
CA GLU A 221 4.77 8.43 21.06
C GLU A 221 4.94 9.71 20.21
N GLU A 222 6.17 9.97 19.73
CA GLU A 222 6.41 11.07 18.78
C GLU A 222 5.66 10.83 17.46
N LEU A 223 5.70 9.59 16.98
CA LEU A 223 4.98 9.16 15.79
C LEU A 223 3.46 9.36 15.94
N ARG A 224 2.89 8.93 17.07
CA ARG A 224 1.46 9.11 17.38
C ARG A 224 1.07 10.59 17.44
N ALA A 225 1.87 11.42 18.10
CA ALA A 225 1.63 12.86 18.20
C ALA A 225 1.68 13.55 16.83
N LEU A 226 2.70 13.25 16.02
CA LEU A 226 2.85 13.81 14.67
C LEU A 226 1.72 13.34 13.74
N HIS A 227 1.37 12.06 13.81
CA HIS A 227 0.29 11.50 13.01
C HIS A 227 -1.07 12.12 13.37
N ALA A 228 -1.37 12.33 14.65
CA ALA A 228 -2.59 13.01 15.10
C ALA A 228 -2.71 14.41 14.48
N VAL A 229 -1.63 15.20 14.53
CA VAL A 229 -1.58 16.53 13.90
C VAL A 229 -1.74 16.45 12.38
N CYS A 230 -1.09 15.49 11.71
CA CYS A 230 -1.25 15.30 10.27
C CYS A 230 -2.69 14.97 9.89
N ARG A 231 -3.38 14.15 10.70
CA ARG A 231 -4.78 13.79 10.49
C ARG A 231 -5.70 15.01 10.62
N GLU A 232 -5.49 15.83 11.65
CA GLU A 232 -6.24 17.08 11.85
C GLU A 232 -6.04 18.08 10.71
N GLU A 233 -4.79 18.26 10.28
CA GLU A 233 -4.40 19.18 9.21
C GLU A 233 -4.60 18.60 7.80
N LYS A 234 -5.19 17.40 7.71
CA LYS A 234 -5.48 16.68 6.47
C LYS A 234 -4.26 16.50 5.55
N LYS A 235 -3.13 16.10 6.13
CA LYS A 235 -1.88 15.87 5.41
C LYS A 235 -1.70 14.39 5.07
N GLY A 236 -0.99 14.14 3.97
CA GLY A 236 -0.50 12.80 3.68
C GLY A 236 0.65 12.45 4.63
N PHE A 237 0.60 11.27 5.24
CA PHE A 237 1.58 10.85 6.24
C PHE A 237 2.13 9.46 5.89
N LEU A 238 3.47 9.33 5.89
CA LEU A 238 4.16 8.07 5.62
C LEU A 238 5.28 7.84 6.64
N PRO A 239 5.11 6.92 7.59
CA PRO A 239 6.16 6.57 8.54
C PRO A 239 7.02 5.41 8.04
N ALA A 240 8.29 5.39 8.42
CA ALA A 240 9.08 4.17 8.48
C ALA A 240 9.91 4.11 9.75
N ILE A 241 9.78 3.03 10.51
CA ILE A 241 10.43 2.90 11.82
C ILE A 241 11.12 1.55 11.94
N SER A 242 12.19 1.53 12.73
CA SER A 242 12.80 0.29 13.19
C SER A 242 12.20 -0.06 14.55
N LEU A 243 11.78 -1.31 14.70
CA LEU A 243 11.17 -1.87 15.90
C LEU A 243 11.87 -3.18 16.22
N GLN A 244 12.77 -3.14 17.20
CA GLN A 244 13.61 -4.29 17.55
C GLN A 244 14.38 -4.82 16.33
N GLN A 245 14.01 -6.00 15.80
CA GLN A 245 14.65 -6.64 14.63
C GLN A 245 13.83 -6.53 13.34
N VAL A 246 12.76 -5.73 13.34
CA VAL A 246 11.88 -5.56 12.19
C VAL A 246 11.76 -4.09 11.81
N GLY A 247 11.86 -3.81 10.52
CA GLY A 247 11.54 -2.54 9.91
C GLY A 247 10.08 -2.49 9.49
N LEU A 248 9.39 -1.41 9.83
CA LEU A 248 8.04 -1.11 9.38
C LEU A 248 8.10 0.08 8.42
N ALA A 249 7.44 -0.01 7.27
CA ALA A 249 7.21 1.12 6.38
C ALA A 249 5.73 1.23 6.00
N GLY A 250 5.20 2.44 6.07
CA GLY A 250 3.78 2.71 5.93
C GLY A 250 2.97 2.41 7.21
N PRO A 251 1.63 2.40 7.10
CA PRO A 251 0.86 2.59 5.87
C PRO A 251 0.93 4.03 5.35
N LEU A 252 0.60 4.21 4.06
CA LEU A 252 0.32 5.54 3.53
C LEU A 252 -1.03 6.02 4.06
N VAL A 253 -1.00 6.99 4.96
CA VAL A 253 -2.19 7.60 5.53
C VAL A 253 -2.53 8.85 4.72
N HIS A 254 -3.77 8.91 4.23
CA HIS A 254 -4.35 10.08 3.57
C HIS A 254 -5.66 10.41 4.28
N PRO A 255 -6.15 11.66 4.27
CA PRO A 255 -7.45 12.01 4.87
C PRO A 255 -8.64 11.19 4.36
N ASP A 256 -8.52 10.61 3.16
CA ASP A 256 -9.54 9.75 2.55
C ASP A 256 -9.31 8.25 2.81
N SER A 257 -8.28 7.88 3.56
CA SER A 257 -7.98 6.49 3.90
C SER A 257 -8.82 6.03 5.09
N GLU A 258 -9.43 4.85 4.99
CA GLU A 258 -10.17 4.22 6.09
C GLU A 258 -9.23 3.75 7.23
N GLY A 259 -8.02 3.32 6.89
CA GLY A 259 -6.99 2.89 7.85
C GLY A 259 -5.99 3.99 8.17
N CYS A 260 -5.54 4.03 9.43
CA CYS A 260 -4.46 4.90 9.89
C CYS A 260 -3.24 4.09 10.37
N TRP A 261 -2.16 4.78 10.74
CA TRP A 261 -0.98 4.10 11.28
C TRP A 261 -1.28 3.35 12.58
N GLU A 262 -2.07 3.90 13.51
CA GLU A 262 -2.43 3.20 14.76
C GLU A 262 -3.26 1.93 14.49
N SER A 263 -4.05 1.92 13.41
CA SER A 263 -4.76 0.71 12.98
C SER A 263 -3.77 -0.39 12.61
N ALA A 264 -2.79 -0.08 11.76
CA ALA A 264 -1.74 -1.04 11.41
C ALA A 264 -0.95 -1.46 12.65
N TRP A 265 -0.61 -0.51 13.53
CA TRP A 265 0.15 -0.76 14.76
C TRP A 265 -0.53 -1.74 15.70
N ARG A 266 -1.84 -1.59 15.92
CA ARG A 266 -2.64 -2.51 16.74
C ARG A 266 -2.93 -3.84 16.03
N ARG A 267 -2.70 -3.93 14.72
CA ARG A 267 -2.89 -5.16 13.94
C ARG A 267 -1.64 -6.00 13.86
N ILE A 268 -0.45 -5.40 13.86
CA ILE A 268 0.81 -6.17 13.86
C ILE A 268 0.83 -7.09 15.07
N HIS A 269 1.12 -8.38 14.89
CA HIS A 269 1.20 -9.34 15.98
C HIS A 269 2.53 -9.24 16.72
N ARG A 270 2.51 -9.45 18.04
CA ARG A 270 3.73 -9.44 18.87
C ARG A 270 4.79 -10.42 18.38
N SER A 271 4.38 -11.58 17.87
CA SER A 271 5.26 -12.62 17.32
C SER A 271 6.13 -12.15 16.14
N VAL A 272 5.69 -11.11 15.42
CA VAL A 272 6.45 -10.51 14.31
C VAL A 272 7.71 -9.82 14.81
N LEU A 273 7.72 -9.24 16.01
CA LEU A 273 8.84 -8.43 16.49
C LEU A 273 10.13 -9.24 16.78
N ARG A 274 10.03 -10.58 16.87
CA ARG A 274 11.17 -11.50 17.12
C ARG A 274 12.01 -11.08 18.34
N GLU A 275 11.33 -10.80 19.44
CA GLU A 275 11.95 -10.31 20.69
C GLU A 275 12.92 -11.31 21.32
N ASP A 276 12.86 -12.58 20.87
CA ASP A 276 13.75 -13.67 21.25
C ASP A 276 15.15 -13.54 20.64
N ARG A 277 15.33 -12.70 19.62
CA ARG A 277 16.64 -12.44 19.00
C ARG A 277 17.39 -11.32 19.72
N LEU A 278 18.72 -11.44 19.75
CA LEU A 278 19.57 -10.36 20.23
C LEU A 278 19.39 -9.12 19.35
N VAL A 279 19.12 -7.97 19.99
CA VAL A 279 18.99 -6.69 19.28
C VAL A 279 20.31 -6.36 18.59
N GLN A 280 20.34 -6.51 17.26
CA GLN A 280 21.47 -6.11 16.45
C GLN A 280 21.51 -4.59 16.27
N ALA A 281 22.70 -4.06 16.01
CA ALA A 281 22.87 -2.66 15.67
C ALA A 281 22.12 -2.34 14.36
N PHE A 282 21.51 -1.16 14.31
CA PHE A 282 20.77 -0.71 13.13
C PHE A 282 21.61 -0.80 11.85
N SER A 283 21.05 -1.47 10.85
CA SER A 283 21.65 -1.60 9.52
C SER A 283 21.35 -0.37 8.68
N ALA A 284 22.40 0.33 8.22
CA ALA A 284 22.26 1.43 7.29
C ALA A 284 21.57 1.00 5.98
N THR A 285 21.79 -0.25 5.54
CA THR A 285 21.14 -0.84 4.38
C THR A 285 19.64 -1.00 4.61
N ALA A 286 19.24 -1.53 5.76
CA ALA A 286 17.82 -1.69 6.08
C ALA A 286 17.10 -0.34 6.19
N GLY A 287 17.74 0.65 6.83
CA GLY A 287 17.25 2.04 6.84
C GLY A 287 17.10 2.62 5.43
N ALA A 288 18.06 2.37 4.54
CA ALA A 288 17.96 2.79 3.14
C ALA A 288 16.83 2.09 2.38
N MET A 289 16.59 0.80 2.62
CA MET A 289 15.48 0.06 2.03
C MET A 289 14.13 0.63 2.47
N LEU A 290 13.92 0.79 3.78
CA LEU A 290 12.68 1.35 4.33
C LEU A 290 12.41 2.78 3.83
N ALA A 291 13.45 3.62 3.80
CA ALA A 291 13.37 4.97 3.26
C ALA A 291 12.94 4.97 1.78
N ASN A 292 13.54 4.10 0.96
CA ASN A 292 13.16 3.95 -0.44
C ASN A 292 11.72 3.46 -0.59
N VAL A 293 11.25 2.53 0.25
CA VAL A 293 9.86 2.06 0.24
C VAL A 293 8.90 3.22 0.43
N ILE A 294 9.05 4.03 1.49
CA ILE A 294 8.11 5.14 1.74
C ILE A 294 8.21 6.26 0.69
N VAL A 295 9.41 6.57 0.18
CA VAL A 295 9.55 7.56 -0.90
C VAL A 295 8.90 7.05 -2.19
N PHE A 296 9.01 5.76 -2.47
CA PHE A 296 8.38 5.16 -3.64
C PHE A 296 6.85 5.10 -3.52
N GLU A 297 6.31 4.83 -2.32
CA GLU A 297 4.87 4.95 -2.06
C GLU A 297 4.37 6.38 -2.28
N LEU A 298 5.10 7.39 -1.76
CA LEU A 298 4.82 8.80 -2.02
C LEU A 298 4.83 9.08 -3.53
N PHE A 299 5.87 8.65 -4.23
CA PHE A 299 6.01 8.84 -5.68
C PHE A 299 4.81 8.26 -6.44
N LYS A 300 4.42 7.01 -6.14
CA LYS A 300 3.25 6.38 -6.77
C LYS A 300 1.96 7.14 -6.47
N LYS A 301 1.76 7.56 -5.22
CA LYS A 301 0.55 8.26 -4.80
C LYS A 301 0.39 9.61 -5.50
N VAL A 302 1.45 10.42 -5.53
CA VAL A 302 1.41 11.75 -6.15
C VAL A 302 1.29 11.66 -7.68
N THR A 303 1.98 10.71 -8.30
CA THR A 303 1.90 10.51 -9.75
C THR A 303 0.59 9.83 -10.19
N GLY A 304 -0.16 9.25 -9.25
CA GLY A 304 -1.42 8.55 -9.49
C GLY A 304 -1.25 7.13 -10.06
N VAL A 305 -0.11 6.49 -9.80
CA VAL A 305 0.21 5.10 -10.21
C VAL A 305 -0.41 4.07 -9.24
N THR A 306 -1.10 4.49 -8.18
CA THR A 306 -1.70 3.60 -7.17
C THR A 306 -2.82 2.75 -7.76
N LYS A 307 -2.72 1.42 -7.62
CA LYS A 307 -3.80 0.48 -7.96
C LYS A 307 -4.89 0.54 -6.89
N SER A 308 -6.17 0.51 -7.30
CA SER A 308 -7.33 0.59 -6.39
C SER A 308 -7.38 -0.53 -5.33
N GLU A 309 -6.68 -1.64 -5.57
CA GLU A 309 -6.69 -2.86 -4.73
C GLU A 309 -5.69 -2.82 -3.55
N GLN A 310 -4.79 -1.82 -3.49
CA GLN A 310 -3.74 -1.71 -2.46
C GLN A 310 -4.10 -0.69 -1.38
N ARG A 311 -5.24 -0.88 -0.70
CA ARG A 311 -5.63 -0.04 0.44
C ARG A 311 -5.23 -0.74 1.75
N ASN A 312 -4.85 0.05 2.75
CA ASN A 312 -4.49 -0.43 4.09
C ASN A 312 -3.40 -1.50 4.07
N GLN A 313 -2.25 -1.18 3.50
CA GLN A 313 -1.07 -2.05 3.51
C GLN A 313 0.11 -1.39 4.20
N PHE A 314 0.94 -2.20 4.84
CA PHE A 314 2.24 -1.81 5.35
C PHE A 314 3.29 -2.85 4.93
N PHE A 315 4.54 -2.43 4.91
CA PHE A 315 5.67 -3.27 4.56
C PHE A 315 6.45 -3.65 5.81
N LEU A 316 6.73 -4.94 5.96
CA LEU A 316 7.63 -5.46 6.98
C LEU A 316 8.95 -5.86 6.36
N LEU A 317 10.05 -5.56 7.06
CA LEU A 317 11.41 -5.92 6.67
C LEU A 317 12.09 -6.62 7.83
N ASP A 318 12.54 -7.85 7.66
CA ASP A 318 13.50 -8.46 8.58
C ASP A 318 14.85 -7.74 8.43
N LEU A 319 15.33 -7.12 9.52
CA LEU A 319 16.53 -6.28 9.47
C LEU A 319 17.83 -7.09 9.33
N GLU A 320 17.78 -8.40 9.61
CA GLU A 320 18.90 -9.33 9.51
C GLU A 320 18.98 -9.96 8.11
N THR A 321 17.87 -10.52 7.62
CA THR A 321 17.84 -11.21 6.32
C THR A 321 17.59 -10.26 5.14
N LEU A 322 17.08 -9.05 5.41
CA LEU A 322 16.58 -8.08 4.43
C LEU A 322 15.42 -8.62 3.57
N GLU A 323 14.78 -9.71 4.01
CA GLU A 323 13.53 -10.18 3.42
C GLU A 323 12.40 -9.26 3.86
N GLY A 324 11.55 -8.84 2.92
CA GLY A 324 10.41 -8.02 3.26
C GLY A 324 9.23 -8.25 2.33
N ASP A 325 8.04 -8.05 2.90
CA ASP A 325 6.77 -8.33 2.25
C ASP A 325 5.69 -7.30 2.65
N TRP A 326 4.65 -7.22 1.82
CA TRP A 326 3.50 -6.34 2.02
C TRP A 326 2.37 -7.09 2.73
N HIS A 327 1.90 -6.52 3.83
CA HIS A 327 0.80 -7.07 4.63
C HIS A 327 -0.39 -6.12 4.58
N SER A 328 -1.58 -6.69 4.40
CA SER A 328 -2.84 -5.94 4.39
C SER A 328 -3.48 -6.02 5.76
N PHE A 329 -4.12 -4.96 6.22
CA PHE A 329 -4.80 -4.94 7.51
C PHE A 329 -6.21 -4.39 7.43
N ILE A 330 -7.05 -4.85 8.36
CA ILE A 330 -8.39 -4.32 8.57
C ILE A 330 -8.27 -3.13 9.55
N PRO A 331 -8.91 -1.98 9.29
CA PRO A 331 -8.94 -0.86 10.24
C PRO A 331 -9.28 -1.32 11.65
N HIS A 332 -8.60 -0.75 12.65
CA HIS A 332 -8.79 -1.16 14.03
C HIS A 332 -9.90 -0.33 14.69
N PRO A 333 -10.91 -0.93 15.32
CA PRO A 333 -12.02 -0.21 15.94
C PRO A 333 -11.62 0.93 16.87
N LEU A 334 -10.58 0.73 17.68
CA LEU A 334 -10.06 1.74 18.62
C LEU A 334 -9.25 2.88 17.97
N ALA A 335 -8.89 2.74 16.69
CA ALA A 335 -8.10 3.71 15.96
C ALA A 335 -8.93 4.53 14.96
N THR A 336 -10.12 4.04 14.61
CA THR A 336 -11.08 4.73 13.73
C THR A 336 -11.84 5.82 14.49
N THR A 337 -12.25 6.88 13.79
CA THR A 337 -13.09 7.95 14.34
C THR A 337 -14.55 7.53 14.57
N GLU A 338 -14.99 6.47 13.88
CA GLU A 338 -16.32 5.89 14.03
C GLU A 338 -16.37 5.05 15.30
N ARG A 339 -17.29 5.39 16.21
CA ARG A 339 -17.52 4.61 17.41
C ARG A 339 -18.25 3.32 17.04
N VAL A 340 -17.62 2.18 17.29
CA VAL A 340 -18.32 0.90 17.25
C VAL A 340 -19.21 0.82 18.48
N THR A 341 -20.52 0.67 18.26
CA THR A 341 -21.54 0.63 19.31
C THR A 341 -22.42 -0.59 19.09
N ALA A 342 -22.89 -1.19 20.19
CA ALA A 342 -23.87 -2.26 20.11
C ALA A 342 -25.27 -1.68 19.82
N GLU A 343 -26.02 -2.31 18.92
CA GLU A 343 -27.43 -1.97 18.65
C GLU A 343 -28.35 -2.91 19.44
N LEU A 344 -29.30 -2.35 20.20
CA LEU A 344 -30.31 -3.15 20.91
C LEU A 344 -31.40 -3.63 19.93
N ILE A 345 -31.55 -4.95 19.82
CA ILE A 345 -32.61 -5.56 19.00
C ILE A 345 -33.86 -5.77 19.87
N GLN A 346 -34.93 -5.01 19.60
CA GLN A 346 -36.19 -5.09 20.37
C GLN A 346 -37.10 -6.26 19.93
N ASP A 347 -37.06 -6.67 18.65
CA ASP A 347 -37.99 -7.65 18.07
C ASP A 347 -37.34 -9.00 17.74
N LEU A 348 -36.57 -9.56 18.68
CA LEU A 348 -35.78 -10.80 18.48
C LEU A 348 -36.62 -11.96 17.92
N ASP A 349 -37.78 -12.24 18.52
CA ASP A 349 -38.67 -13.35 18.13
C ASP A 349 -39.19 -13.25 16.70
N SER A 350 -39.35 -12.02 16.18
CA SER A 350 -39.83 -11.79 14.82
C SER A 350 -38.71 -12.01 13.79
N ARG A 351 -37.47 -11.60 14.12
CA ARG A 351 -36.31 -11.72 13.25
C ARG A 351 -35.80 -13.16 13.16
N LEU A 352 -35.86 -13.91 14.26
CA LEU A 352 -35.55 -15.35 14.27
C LEU A 352 -36.46 -16.16 13.33
N LYS A 353 -37.72 -15.73 13.13
CA LYS A 353 -38.67 -16.41 12.24
C LYS A 353 -38.48 -16.09 10.75
N GLN A 354 -37.78 -15.01 10.42
CA GLN A 354 -37.60 -14.55 9.03
C GLN A 354 -36.34 -15.10 8.35
N ASN A 355 -35.31 -15.49 9.11
CA ASN A 355 -33.98 -15.82 8.59
C ASN A 355 -33.67 -17.33 8.53
N ALA A 356 -34.46 -18.10 7.78
CA ALA A 356 -34.24 -19.53 7.56
C ALA A 356 -33.66 -19.85 6.17
N SER A 357 -32.94 -18.93 5.53
CA SER A 357 -32.20 -19.22 4.29
C SER A 357 -30.74 -19.47 4.60
N ARG A 358 -30.28 -20.70 4.41
CA ARG A 358 -28.85 -21.04 4.37
C ARG A 358 -28.23 -20.33 3.17
N ASP A 359 -27.39 -19.34 3.42
CA ASP A 359 -26.54 -18.78 2.38
C ASP A 359 -25.33 -19.72 2.14
N ASP A 360 -24.60 -19.48 1.06
CA ASP A 360 -23.50 -20.31 0.59
C ASP A 360 -22.30 -20.29 1.57
N SER A 361 -22.03 -21.42 2.26
CA SER A 361 -20.95 -21.58 3.25
C SER A 361 -19.57 -21.22 2.71
N SER A 362 -19.38 -21.24 1.38
CA SER A 362 -18.15 -20.77 0.73
C SER A 362 -17.84 -19.29 1.00
N ARG A 363 -18.87 -18.46 1.21
CA ARG A 363 -18.68 -17.03 1.55
C ARG A 363 -18.11 -16.84 2.94
N LEU A 364 -18.55 -17.63 3.92
CA LEU A 364 -18.07 -17.55 5.29
C LEU A 364 -16.59 -17.95 5.39
N PHE A 365 -16.20 -19.04 4.75
CA PHE A 365 -14.79 -19.47 4.75
C PHE A 365 -13.88 -18.47 4.03
N HIS A 366 -14.37 -17.85 2.95
CA HIS A 366 -13.65 -16.75 2.31
C HIS A 366 -13.49 -15.56 3.27
N TYR A 367 -14.53 -15.19 4.01
CA TYR A 367 -14.45 -14.14 5.03
C TYR A 367 -13.44 -14.47 6.12
N PHE A 368 -13.45 -15.68 6.71
CA PHE A 368 -12.43 -16.10 7.68
C PHE A 368 -11.01 -16.09 7.10
N SER A 369 -10.84 -16.46 5.82
CA SER A 369 -9.56 -16.35 5.14
C SER A 369 -9.08 -14.89 5.02
N GLN A 370 -9.99 -13.92 4.89
CA GLN A 370 -9.65 -12.50 4.88
C GLN A 370 -9.29 -11.97 6.28
N LEU A 371 -9.80 -12.60 7.34
CA LEU A 371 -9.46 -12.26 8.73
C LEU A 371 -8.12 -12.87 9.18
N THR A 372 -7.63 -13.90 8.47
CA THR A 372 -6.46 -14.67 8.89
C THR A 372 -5.17 -14.14 8.25
N SER A 373 -4.20 -13.77 9.08
CA SER A 373 -2.81 -13.49 8.69
C SER A 373 -1.92 -13.71 9.91
N ALA A 374 -0.77 -14.35 9.72
CA ALA A 374 0.15 -14.61 10.83
C ALA A 374 0.77 -13.32 11.39
N GLU A 375 0.77 -12.24 10.62
CA GLU A 375 1.41 -10.97 10.96
C GLU A 375 0.43 -9.86 11.35
N SER A 376 -0.80 -9.88 10.81
CA SER A 376 -1.71 -8.72 10.88
C SER A 376 -3.21 -9.02 10.93
N GLY A 377 -3.58 -10.30 11.00
CA GLY A 377 -4.96 -10.74 10.99
C GLY A 377 -5.73 -10.41 12.27
N ILE A 378 -7.05 -10.54 12.22
CA ILE A 378 -7.82 -10.75 13.46
C ILE A 378 -7.54 -12.17 13.99
N PHE A 379 -7.40 -13.13 13.07
CA PHE A 379 -6.90 -14.46 13.39
C PHE A 379 -5.41 -14.53 13.06
N HIS A 380 -4.62 -14.85 14.08
CA HIS A 380 -3.25 -15.27 13.87
C HIS A 380 -3.20 -16.60 13.13
N ILE A 381 -4.11 -17.50 13.48
CA ILE A 381 -4.17 -18.87 12.97
C ILE A 381 -5.62 -19.26 12.79
N TRP A 382 -5.92 -19.93 11.68
CA TRP A 382 -7.18 -20.63 11.44
C TRP A 382 -6.92 -21.82 10.49
N GLU A 383 -6.58 -22.97 11.06
CA GLU A 383 -6.13 -24.16 10.32
C GLU A 383 -6.20 -25.43 11.18
N GLU A 384 -6.17 -26.60 10.54
CA GLU A 384 -6.17 -27.91 11.20
C GLU A 384 -4.83 -28.29 11.83
N ARG A 385 -3.72 -27.73 11.32
CA ARG A 385 -2.34 -27.99 11.78
C ARG A 385 -2.03 -29.49 11.88
N ASN A 386 -1.34 -29.87 12.96
CA ASN A 386 -1.01 -31.25 13.33
C ASN A 386 -2.04 -31.84 14.32
N LEU A 387 -3.27 -31.33 14.35
CA LEU A 387 -4.32 -31.82 15.25
C LEU A 387 -4.85 -33.19 14.79
N ASN A 388 -5.36 -33.97 15.74
CA ASN A 388 -5.96 -35.27 15.44
C ASN A 388 -7.27 -35.08 14.67
N GLN A 389 -7.38 -35.72 13.51
CA GLN A 389 -8.57 -35.62 12.65
C GLN A 389 -9.52 -36.82 12.82
N LEU A 390 -9.26 -37.68 13.81
CA LEU A 390 -10.05 -38.88 14.10
C LEU A 390 -10.25 -39.00 15.62
N PRO A 391 -11.44 -39.42 16.09
CA PRO A 391 -12.64 -39.76 15.31
C PRO A 391 -13.43 -38.55 14.80
N LEU A 392 -13.14 -37.35 15.30
CA LEU A 392 -13.73 -36.08 14.88
C LEU A 392 -12.67 -35.23 14.18
N SER A 393 -13.09 -34.47 13.17
CA SER A 393 -12.25 -33.45 12.55
C SER A 393 -12.01 -32.33 13.55
N GLN A 394 -10.80 -31.77 13.57
CA GLN A 394 -10.41 -30.69 14.49
C GLN A 394 -9.80 -29.53 13.72
N CYS A 395 -10.16 -28.31 14.12
CA CYS A 395 -9.60 -27.07 13.61
C CYS A 395 -9.26 -26.15 14.78
N CYS A 396 -8.12 -25.46 14.66
CA CYS A 396 -7.67 -24.47 15.62
C CYS A 396 -7.96 -23.06 15.09
N VAL A 397 -8.34 -22.18 16.00
CA VAL A 397 -8.28 -20.73 15.80
C VAL A 397 -7.46 -20.10 16.93
N GLN A 398 -6.71 -19.06 16.58
CA GLN A 398 -6.12 -18.17 17.58
C GLN A 398 -6.37 -16.72 17.16
N ALA A 399 -7.21 -16.03 17.91
CA ALA A 399 -7.48 -14.60 17.72
C ALA A 399 -6.44 -13.74 18.45
N VAL A 400 -6.32 -12.48 18.04
CA VAL A 400 -5.49 -11.50 18.74
C VAL A 400 -6.28 -10.71 19.78
N ASN A 401 -5.59 -10.12 20.75
CA ASN A 401 -6.19 -9.27 21.76
C ASN A 401 -6.47 -7.87 21.18
N PRO A 402 -7.75 -7.47 21.01
CA PRO A 402 -8.10 -6.16 20.46
C PRO A 402 -7.75 -4.98 21.37
N LEU A 403 -7.54 -5.21 22.66
CA LEU A 403 -7.25 -4.15 23.63
C LEU A 403 -5.75 -3.84 23.75
N SER A 404 -4.89 -4.57 23.05
CA SER A 404 -3.47 -4.28 23.01
C SER A 404 -3.23 -2.86 22.45
N GLU A 405 -2.42 -2.06 23.15
CA GLU A 405 -1.95 -0.74 22.69
C GLU A 405 -1.01 -0.82 21.47
N GLY A 406 -0.60 -2.04 21.12
CA GLY A 406 0.18 -2.43 19.95
C GLY A 406 1.58 -2.95 20.33
N PRO A 407 2.22 -3.78 19.49
CA PRO A 407 1.63 -4.85 18.68
C PRO A 407 0.64 -5.74 19.47
N ALA A 408 -0.22 -6.47 18.77
CA ALA A 408 -1.27 -7.29 19.35
C ALA A 408 -0.71 -8.53 20.05
N GLU A 409 -1.11 -8.72 21.30
CA GLU A 409 -0.89 -9.98 22.01
C GLU A 409 -1.83 -11.06 21.48
N LEU A 410 -1.44 -12.32 21.61
CA LEU A 410 -2.26 -13.43 21.17
C LEU A 410 -3.19 -13.88 22.30
N LEU A 411 -4.47 -14.10 21.99
CA LEU A 411 -5.40 -14.75 22.91
C LEU A 411 -5.09 -16.26 22.99
N PRO A 412 -5.61 -16.97 24.00
CA PRO A 412 -5.48 -18.43 24.06
C PRO A 412 -5.99 -19.11 22.78
N GLU A 413 -5.30 -20.17 22.37
CA GLU A 413 -5.70 -21.02 21.26
C GLU A 413 -6.99 -21.78 21.60
N VAL A 414 -7.93 -21.83 20.66
CA VAL A 414 -9.19 -22.57 20.78
C VAL A 414 -9.23 -23.66 19.73
N VAL A 415 -9.51 -24.89 20.16
CA VAL A 415 -9.65 -26.05 19.28
C VAL A 415 -11.12 -26.46 19.25
N CYS A 416 -11.70 -26.45 18.05
CA CYS A 416 -13.06 -26.89 17.81
C CYS A 416 -13.06 -28.25 17.10
N ALA A 417 -14.04 -29.08 17.42
CA ALA A 417 -14.23 -30.40 16.82
C ALA A 417 -15.59 -30.50 16.14
N GLY A 418 -15.64 -31.17 15.00
CA GLY A 418 -16.86 -31.38 14.21
C GLY A 418 -16.92 -32.79 13.64
N LEU A 419 -18.10 -33.21 13.17
CA LEU A 419 -18.26 -34.49 12.47
C LEU A 419 -17.61 -34.44 11.09
N THR A 420 -17.47 -33.23 10.53
CA THR A 420 -16.78 -32.97 9.27
C THR A 420 -15.71 -31.89 9.43
N HIS A 421 -14.76 -31.84 8.49
CA HIS A 421 -13.77 -30.77 8.43
C HIS A 421 -14.42 -29.39 8.27
N GLU A 422 -15.48 -29.28 7.47
CA GLU A 422 -16.19 -28.02 7.28
C GLU A 422 -16.84 -27.53 8.57
N GLU A 423 -17.47 -28.41 9.34
CA GLU A 423 -18.04 -28.07 10.65
C GLU A 423 -16.94 -27.62 11.62
N ALA A 424 -15.85 -28.38 11.76
CA ALA A 424 -14.77 -28.01 12.67
C ALA A 424 -14.16 -26.65 12.32
N ARG A 425 -13.94 -26.39 11.02
CA ARG A 425 -13.43 -25.11 10.51
C ARG A 425 -14.40 -23.96 10.76
N ARG A 426 -15.70 -24.19 10.56
CA ARG A 426 -16.75 -23.19 10.79
C ARG A 426 -16.81 -22.81 12.26
N GLU A 427 -16.90 -23.78 13.15
CA GLU A 427 -16.94 -23.56 14.61
C GLU A 427 -15.66 -22.85 15.09
N ALA A 428 -14.48 -23.24 14.60
CA ALA A 428 -13.24 -22.55 14.93
C ALA A 428 -13.27 -21.08 14.47
N GLY A 429 -13.75 -20.80 13.25
CA GLY A 429 -13.85 -19.42 12.76
C GLY A 429 -14.78 -18.56 13.61
N LEU A 430 -15.96 -19.08 13.97
CA LEU A 430 -16.94 -18.38 14.82
C LEU A 430 -16.39 -18.14 16.23
N ALA A 431 -15.82 -19.17 16.86
CA ALA A 431 -15.17 -19.06 18.18
C ALA A 431 -14.03 -18.02 18.19
N GLY A 432 -13.33 -17.86 17.07
CA GLY A 432 -12.31 -16.82 16.91
C GLY A 432 -12.90 -15.41 16.94
N ILE A 433 -14.02 -15.19 16.25
CA ILE A 433 -14.74 -13.90 16.27
C ILE A 433 -15.23 -13.61 17.68
N GLU A 434 -15.86 -14.59 18.33
CA GLU A 434 -16.37 -14.47 19.69
C GLU A 434 -15.25 -14.12 20.68
N SER A 435 -14.11 -14.80 20.57
CA SER A 435 -12.93 -14.54 21.41
C SER A 435 -12.40 -13.12 21.21
N TYR A 436 -12.32 -12.66 19.96
CA TYR A 436 -11.89 -11.29 19.63
C TYR A 436 -12.88 -10.26 20.21
N VAL A 437 -14.17 -10.37 19.92
CA VAL A 437 -15.19 -9.39 20.33
C VAL A 437 -15.43 -9.42 21.84
N SER A 438 -15.27 -10.56 22.50
CA SER A 438 -15.41 -10.69 23.96
C SER A 438 -14.46 -9.77 24.71
N GLY A 439 -13.25 -9.54 24.18
CA GLY A 439 -12.30 -8.59 24.75
C GLY A 439 -12.76 -7.12 24.65
N MET A 440 -13.78 -6.80 23.85
CA MET A 440 -14.24 -5.43 23.60
C MET A 440 -15.63 -5.12 24.18
N ILE A 441 -16.28 -6.07 24.86
CA ILE A 441 -17.67 -5.92 25.34
C ILE A 441 -17.88 -4.61 26.11
N ASP A 442 -16.98 -4.29 27.04
CA ASP A 442 -17.09 -3.09 27.87
C ASP A 442 -17.06 -1.80 27.03
N LEU A 443 -16.34 -1.78 25.91
CA LEU A 443 -16.29 -0.62 25.03
C LEU A 443 -17.57 -0.48 24.20
N LEU A 444 -18.14 -1.61 23.78
CA LEU A 444 -19.31 -1.68 22.92
C LEU A 444 -20.60 -1.33 23.67
N VAL A 445 -20.66 -1.64 24.98
CA VAL A 445 -21.86 -1.49 25.81
C VAL A 445 -21.82 -0.23 26.69
N ASN A 446 -20.64 0.27 27.10
CA ASN A 446 -20.54 1.45 27.98
C ASN A 446 -20.66 2.81 27.27
N THR A 447 -20.97 2.86 25.97
CA THR A 447 -21.22 4.11 25.24
C THR A 447 -22.63 4.66 25.57
N GLU A 448 -22.74 5.24 26.76
CA GLU A 448 -23.77 6.16 27.30
C GLU A 448 -25.28 5.91 27.03
N LYS A 449 -26.00 5.58 28.11
CA LYS A 449 -27.29 6.18 28.53
C LYS A 449 -28.57 6.02 27.68
N GLU A 450 -28.57 5.25 26.59
CA GLU A 450 -29.82 4.91 25.88
C GLU A 450 -30.15 3.42 25.78
N VAL A 451 -29.33 2.52 26.34
CA VAL A 451 -29.76 1.14 26.55
C VAL A 451 -30.43 1.06 27.92
N GLY A 452 -31.73 1.37 27.95
CA GLY A 452 -32.55 1.10 29.12
C GLY A 452 -32.39 -0.37 29.52
N VAL A 453 -31.96 -0.61 30.76
CA VAL A 453 -31.96 -1.92 31.43
C VAL A 453 -30.81 -2.87 31.05
N VAL A 454 -29.55 -2.45 31.22
CA VAL A 454 -28.49 -3.41 31.59
C VAL A 454 -27.79 -2.88 32.83
N THR A 455 -28.05 -3.52 33.97
CA THR A 455 -27.31 -3.20 35.20
C THR A 455 -25.86 -3.70 35.09
N PRO A 456 -24.85 -3.02 35.68
CA PRO A 456 -23.43 -3.40 35.59
C PRO A 456 -23.02 -4.79 36.12
N GLN A 457 -23.99 -5.65 36.44
CA GLN A 457 -23.83 -6.95 37.10
C GLN A 457 -24.44 -8.12 36.31
N GLU A 458 -24.98 -7.88 35.12
CA GLU A 458 -25.52 -8.95 34.27
C GLU A 458 -24.41 -9.54 33.38
N PHE A 459 -24.36 -10.87 33.30
CA PHE A 459 -23.45 -11.60 32.42
C PHE A 459 -23.81 -11.33 30.95
N ILE A 460 -22.86 -10.81 30.18
CA ILE A 460 -23.00 -10.58 28.74
C ILE A 460 -22.29 -11.72 28.01
N GLY A 461 -23.06 -12.51 27.25
CA GLY A 461 -22.52 -13.50 26.32
C GLY A 461 -22.28 -12.86 24.94
N VAL A 462 -21.27 -13.36 24.24
CA VAL A 462 -20.99 -13.01 22.84
C VAL A 462 -21.12 -14.27 22.01
N GLY A 463 -21.99 -14.25 21.00
CA GLY A 463 -22.15 -15.31 20.02
C GLY A 463 -21.90 -14.79 18.61
N ALA A 464 -21.38 -15.65 17.75
CA ALA A 464 -21.20 -15.39 16.33
C ALA A 464 -21.89 -16.49 15.49
N GLY A 465 -22.55 -16.09 14.42
CA GLY A 465 -23.24 -17.02 13.53
C GLY A 465 -23.55 -16.39 12.18
N GLU A 466 -23.85 -17.24 11.19
CA GLU A 466 -24.37 -16.80 9.89
C GLU A 466 -25.83 -16.36 10.01
N THR A 467 -26.53 -16.87 11.02
CA THR A 467 -27.90 -16.50 11.35
C THR A 467 -28.00 -15.96 12.77
N MET A 468 -29.04 -15.15 13.02
CA MET A 468 -29.37 -14.67 14.37
C MET A 468 -29.72 -15.78 15.37
N ALA A 469 -29.97 -17.01 14.92
CA ALA A 469 -30.24 -18.13 15.81
C ALA A 469 -28.95 -18.85 16.24
N GLU A 470 -27.86 -18.65 15.49
CA GLU A 470 -26.56 -19.27 15.74
C GLU A 470 -25.70 -18.41 16.67
N GLY A 471 -25.70 -17.09 16.49
CA GLY A 471 -25.07 -16.13 17.41
C GLY A 471 -26.03 -15.67 18.49
#